data_AF-A0A502F4C2-F1
#
_entry.id   AF-A0A502F4C2-F1
#
_cell.length_a   1.000
_cell.length_b   1.000
_cell.length_c   1.000
_cell.angle_alpha   90.00
_cell.angle_beta   90.00
_cell.angle_gamma   90.00
#
_symmetry.space_group_name_H-M   'P 1'
#
loop_
_entity.id
_entity.type
_entity.pdbx_description
1 polymer ?
#
loop_
_entity_poly.entity_id
_entity_poly.type
_entity_poly.pdbx_seq_one_letter_code
_entity_poly.pdbx_strand_id
1 'polypeptide(L)'
;MANFRHPWPVNPRTLSPWPNGNALIPYPVWNAPAPLLDSPLIAPFSVAAGQPAAGAGVSSTTIALTPHSALERSGAQWVARYPTSTNLGDLTPAFSKAVTSFIAAIEAAGGSVTISATYRPPERAYLMHYAWAIAKDGASPASIEAKAGVNIDWAHLDATGQSDPKAAVKAASAMVSGYAMAHSAVLVSRHTQKRAIDMTISGVVGKSVNDASGKAMPIHSLKDLNPVGKSYGVIKLVSDAPHWSDDGH
;
A
#
# COMPACT_ATOMS: atom_id res chain seq x y z
N MET A 1 -43.29 -18.26 -5.26
CA MET A 1 -42.20 -19.13 -5.77
C MET A 1 -41.77 -18.59 -7.13
N ALA A 2 -40.47 -18.69 -7.42
CA ALA A 2 -39.73 -18.21 -8.60
C ALA A 2 -39.35 -16.71 -8.64
N ASN A 3 -38.13 -16.44 -8.14
CA ASN A 3 -37.36 -15.21 -8.32
C ASN A 3 -36.78 -15.15 -9.74
N PHE A 4 -37.03 -14.06 -10.47
CA PHE A 4 -36.28 -13.70 -11.67
C PHE A 4 -35.11 -12.79 -11.28
N ARG A 5 -33.88 -13.29 -11.37
CA ARG A 5 -32.68 -12.46 -11.47
C ARG A 5 -32.06 -12.71 -12.84
N HIS A 6 -32.06 -11.67 -13.67
CA HIS A 6 -31.32 -11.64 -14.92
C HIS A 6 -29.80 -11.62 -14.64
N PRO A 7 -29.01 -12.38 -15.39
CA PRO A 7 -27.55 -12.32 -15.33
C PRO A 7 -27.01 -11.18 -16.21
N TRP A 8 -25.96 -10.51 -15.73
CA TRP A 8 -25.15 -9.59 -16.52
C TRP A 8 -24.35 -10.38 -17.59
N PRO A 9 -24.19 -9.85 -18.82
CA PRO A 9 -23.46 -10.54 -19.86
C PRO A 9 -21.94 -10.42 -19.65
N VAL A 10 -21.26 -11.56 -19.72
CA VAL A 10 -19.80 -11.67 -19.88
C VAL A 10 -19.46 -11.43 -21.36
N ASN A 11 -18.64 -10.42 -21.65
CA ASN A 11 -18.12 -10.17 -22.99
C ASN A 11 -16.73 -10.82 -23.12
N PRO A 12 -16.44 -11.64 -24.15
CA PRO A 12 -15.17 -12.35 -24.26
C PRO A 12 -14.11 -11.52 -25.01
N ARG A 13 -12.89 -11.57 -24.47
CA ARG A 13 -11.61 -11.57 -25.20
C ARG A 13 -11.27 -10.29 -26.01
N THR A 14 -10.49 -9.40 -25.40
CA THR A 14 -9.49 -8.59 -26.12
C THR A 14 -8.09 -9.05 -25.72
N LEU A 15 -7.29 -9.37 -26.73
CA LEU A 15 -5.91 -9.84 -26.63
C LEU A 15 -5.02 -8.70 -26.10
N SER A 16 -4.25 -8.96 -25.04
CA SER A 16 -3.20 -8.06 -24.56
C SER A 16 -1.98 -8.17 -25.49
N PRO A 17 -1.44 -7.07 -26.04
CA PRO A 17 -0.27 -7.10 -26.89
C PRO A 17 0.98 -6.76 -26.08
N TRP A 18 1.55 -7.72 -25.34
CA TRP A 18 2.92 -7.56 -24.80
C TRP A 18 3.69 -8.88 -24.91
N PRO A 19 4.97 -8.83 -25.35
CA PRO A 19 5.77 -10.01 -25.59
C PRO A 19 6.22 -10.67 -24.29
N ASN A 20 6.16 -12.01 -24.29
CA ASN A 20 6.74 -12.86 -23.26
C ASN A 20 8.25 -12.63 -23.18
N GLY A 21 8.71 -12.14 -22.04
CA GLY A 21 10.14 -12.00 -21.72
C GLY A 21 10.38 -12.41 -20.29
N ASN A 22 10.50 -13.73 -20.06
CA ASN A 22 11.07 -14.28 -18.83
C ASN A 22 12.53 -13.83 -18.73
N ALA A 23 12.78 -12.82 -17.89
CA ALA A 23 14.09 -12.58 -17.31
C ALA A 23 13.90 -12.37 -15.81
N LEU A 24 14.48 -13.27 -15.02
CA LEU A 24 14.58 -13.14 -13.57
C LEU A 24 15.43 -11.89 -13.26
N ILE A 25 14.77 -10.80 -12.90
CA ILE A 25 15.45 -9.65 -12.31
C ILE A 25 15.39 -9.85 -10.79
N PRO A 26 16.52 -10.01 -10.08
CA PRO A 26 16.51 -10.05 -8.63
C PRO A 26 15.96 -8.73 -8.09
N TYR A 27 15.07 -8.81 -7.10
CA TYR A 27 14.50 -7.64 -6.43
C TYR A 27 15.63 -6.69 -5.96
N PRO A 28 15.58 -5.38 -6.29
CA PRO A 28 16.50 -4.42 -5.70
C PRO A 28 16.20 -4.28 -4.20
N VAL A 29 17.25 -4.39 -3.38
CA VAL A 29 17.26 -4.09 -1.94
C VAL A 29 16.98 -2.60 -1.73
N TRP A 30 15.71 -2.24 -1.51
CA TRP A 30 15.29 -0.89 -1.13
C TRP A 30 15.15 -0.71 0.40
N ASN A 31 15.91 -1.48 1.18
CA ASN A 31 16.01 -1.35 2.64
C ASN A 31 17.39 -0.81 3.09
N ALA A 32 17.98 0.13 2.35
CA ALA A 32 19.13 0.88 2.87
C ALA A 32 18.62 2.12 3.64
N PRO A 33 18.94 2.30 4.94
CA PRO A 33 18.72 3.57 5.61
C PRO A 33 19.57 4.66 4.94
N ALA A 34 19.03 5.87 4.82
CA ALA A 34 19.76 7.03 4.31
C ALA A 34 21.05 7.26 5.12
N PRO A 35 22.18 7.64 4.49
CA PRO A 35 23.41 7.90 5.22
C PRO A 35 23.24 9.13 6.11
N LEU A 36 23.62 9.00 7.38
CA LEU A 36 23.71 10.12 8.32
C LEU A 36 24.81 11.07 7.83
N LEU A 37 24.45 12.32 7.59
CA LEU A 37 25.40 13.40 7.31
C LEU A 37 26.13 13.77 8.61
N ASP A 38 27.46 13.60 8.55
CA ASP A 38 28.44 14.04 9.54
C ASP A 38 28.39 15.57 9.78
N SER A 39 28.57 15.96 11.04
CA SER A 39 29.07 17.29 11.46
C SER A 39 29.61 17.25 12.89
N PRO A 40 30.57 18.13 13.25
CA PRO A 40 31.89 17.65 13.67
C PRO A 40 32.23 17.80 15.17
N LEU A 41 33.13 16.91 15.60
CA LEU A 41 34.28 17.08 16.51
C LEU A 41 34.18 18.09 17.67
N ILE A 42 34.16 17.56 18.89
CA ILE A 42 34.78 18.17 20.08
C ILE A 42 35.74 17.16 20.71
N ALA A 43 36.95 17.64 21.01
CA ALA A 43 38.14 16.91 21.47
C ALA A 43 38.05 16.47 22.96
N PRO A 44 39.01 15.67 23.48
CA PRO A 44 38.79 14.77 24.60
C PRO A 44 39.17 15.37 25.97
N PHE A 45 38.48 14.91 27.02
CA PHE A 45 38.97 14.99 28.39
C PHE A 45 39.37 13.58 28.87
N SER A 46 40.62 13.45 29.29
CA SER A 46 41.18 12.26 29.93
C SER A 46 40.78 12.22 31.41
N VAL A 47 40.35 11.05 31.91
CA VAL A 47 40.54 10.65 33.32
C VAL A 47 40.77 9.14 33.41
N ALA A 48 41.95 8.83 33.96
CA ALA A 48 42.41 7.74 34.84
C ALA A 48 41.75 6.35 34.85
N ALA A 49 42.66 5.36 34.93
CA ALA A 49 42.45 3.94 35.12
C ALA A 49 41.82 3.56 36.49
N GLY A 50 40.98 2.52 36.46
CA GLY A 50 40.47 1.77 37.62
C GLY A 50 39.86 0.44 37.16
N GLN A 51 40.22 -0.65 37.84
CA GLN A 51 40.06 -2.08 37.52
C GLN A 51 38.61 -2.65 37.55
N PRO A 52 38.39 -3.95 37.20
CA PRO A 52 37.23 -4.41 36.41
C PRO A 52 36.02 -4.85 37.25
N ALA A 53 34.83 -4.79 36.65
CA ALA A 53 33.63 -5.41 37.20
C ALA A 53 32.85 -6.16 36.11
N ALA A 54 32.72 -7.46 36.37
CA ALA A 54 31.67 -8.42 36.00
C ALA A 54 30.69 -8.11 34.84
N GLY A 55 30.74 -9.00 33.85
CA GLY A 55 29.64 -9.53 33.03
C GLY A 55 28.32 -8.77 33.01
N ALA A 56 28.15 -7.90 32.02
CA ALA A 56 26.84 -7.51 31.52
C ALA A 56 26.48 -8.45 30.36
N GLY A 57 25.55 -9.37 30.63
CA GLY A 57 24.93 -10.20 29.60
C GLY A 57 24.27 -9.31 28.56
N VAL A 58 24.63 -9.52 27.30
CA VAL A 58 23.86 -9.03 26.15
C VAL A 58 22.50 -9.71 26.22
N SER A 59 21.48 -8.98 26.69
CA SER A 59 20.09 -9.41 26.59
C SER A 59 19.72 -9.42 25.10
N SER A 60 19.86 -10.59 24.47
CA SER A 60 19.21 -10.87 23.20
C SER A 60 17.71 -10.76 23.43
N THR A 61 17.09 -9.70 22.92
CA THR A 61 15.64 -9.61 22.79
C THR A 61 15.20 -10.66 21.77
N THR A 62 15.01 -11.89 22.24
CA THR A 62 14.30 -12.92 21.49
C THR A 62 12.87 -12.43 21.34
N ILE A 63 12.53 -11.85 20.18
CA ILE A 63 11.13 -11.71 19.78
C ILE A 63 10.55 -13.13 19.85
N ALA A 64 9.68 -13.39 20.83
CA ALA A 64 9.05 -14.69 20.97
C ALA A 64 8.27 -14.99 19.68
N LEU A 65 8.80 -15.90 18.87
CA LEU A 65 8.12 -16.39 17.67
C LEU A 65 6.81 -17.03 18.12
N THR A 66 5.69 -16.56 17.57
CA THR A 66 4.39 -17.18 17.77
C THR A 66 4.51 -18.66 17.38
N PRO A 67 4.13 -19.62 18.25
CA PRO A 67 4.22 -21.03 17.92
C PRO A 67 3.38 -21.29 16.66
N HIS A 68 3.88 -22.14 15.75
CA HIS A 68 3.25 -22.41 14.45
C HIS A 68 1.77 -22.82 14.57
N SER A 69 1.42 -23.52 15.65
CA SER A 69 0.04 -23.91 15.97
C SER A 69 -0.93 -22.74 16.20
N ALA A 70 -0.43 -21.52 16.41
CA ALA A 70 -1.21 -20.30 16.55
C ALA A 70 -1.21 -19.43 15.28
N LEU A 71 -0.54 -19.86 14.20
CA LEU A 71 -0.61 -19.21 12.90
C LEU A 71 -1.78 -19.76 12.09
N GLU A 72 -2.40 -18.89 11.31
CA GLU A 72 -3.48 -19.27 10.40
C GLU A 72 -3.01 -19.16 8.95
N ARG A 73 -3.26 -20.21 8.18
CA ARG A 73 -2.90 -20.28 6.76
C ARG A 73 -3.34 -19.05 5.99
N SER A 74 -2.48 -18.57 5.10
CA SER A 74 -2.83 -17.49 4.17
C SER A 74 -4.06 -17.86 3.32
N GLY A 75 -4.78 -16.87 2.80
CA GLY A 75 -5.98 -17.09 2.00
C GLY A 75 -6.96 -15.92 2.03
N ALA A 76 -8.07 -16.08 1.30
CA ALA A 76 -9.06 -15.02 1.11
C ALA A 76 -9.64 -14.45 2.41
N GLN A 77 -9.67 -15.23 3.49
CA GLN A 77 -10.15 -14.79 4.80
C GLN A 77 -9.26 -13.71 5.45
N TRP A 78 -8.01 -13.53 4.98
CA TRP A 78 -7.13 -12.45 5.42
C TRP A 78 -7.45 -11.09 4.77
N VAL A 79 -8.19 -11.08 3.66
CA VAL A 79 -8.46 -9.87 2.85
C VAL A 79 -9.17 -8.77 3.65
N ALA A 80 -10.04 -9.17 4.58
CA ALA A 80 -10.88 -8.27 5.37
C ALA A 80 -10.27 -7.86 6.74
N ARG A 81 -9.15 -8.45 7.19
CA ARG A 81 -8.65 -8.26 8.58
C ARG A 81 -8.09 -6.87 8.85
N TYR A 82 -7.43 -6.30 7.85
CA TYR A 82 -6.84 -4.97 7.93
C TYR A 82 -7.43 -4.15 6.79
N PRO A 83 -8.63 -3.57 6.98
CA PRO A 83 -9.28 -2.77 5.95
C PRO A 83 -8.47 -1.50 5.67
N THR A 84 -8.51 -1.04 4.42
CA THR A 84 -8.03 0.30 4.08
C THR A 84 -9.06 1.33 4.57
N SER A 85 -8.59 2.47 5.07
CA SER A 85 -9.49 3.57 5.42
C SER A 85 -9.97 4.31 4.17
N THR A 86 -11.13 4.94 4.25
CA THR A 86 -11.65 5.92 3.28
C THR A 86 -11.88 7.29 3.92
N ASN A 87 -11.44 7.47 5.17
CA ASN A 87 -11.65 8.69 5.93
C ASN A 87 -10.51 9.70 5.68
N LEU A 88 -10.86 10.95 5.40
CA LEU A 88 -9.88 12.04 5.25
C LEU A 88 -9.15 12.35 6.55
N GLY A 89 -9.74 12.08 7.71
CA GLY A 89 -9.11 12.25 9.02
C GLY A 89 -7.93 11.31 9.27
N ASP A 90 -7.81 10.23 8.47
CA ASP A 90 -6.67 9.30 8.55
C ASP A 90 -5.49 9.73 7.67
N LEU A 91 -5.61 10.84 6.92
CA LEU A 91 -4.50 11.47 6.21
C LEU A 91 -3.64 12.30 7.18
N THR A 92 -2.44 12.71 6.76
CA THR A 92 -1.68 13.71 7.53
C THR A 92 -2.50 15.00 7.61
N PRO A 93 -2.40 15.80 8.70
CA PRO A 93 -3.24 16.98 8.87
C PRO A 93 -3.16 17.98 7.70
N ALA A 94 -1.95 18.19 7.17
CA ALA A 94 -1.73 19.08 6.03
C ALA A 94 -2.39 18.55 4.75
N PHE A 95 -2.21 17.26 4.43
CA PHE A 95 -2.77 16.68 3.22
C PHE A 95 -4.29 16.50 3.32
N SER A 96 -4.81 16.16 4.51
CA SER A 96 -6.26 16.11 4.79
C SER A 96 -6.94 17.45 4.47
N LYS A 97 -6.34 18.56 4.91
CA LYS A 97 -6.83 19.92 4.61
C LYS A 97 -6.81 20.21 3.11
N ALA A 98 -5.69 19.90 2.44
CA ALA A 98 -5.55 20.08 0.99
C ALA A 98 -6.62 19.31 0.19
N VAL A 99 -6.78 18.02 0.49
CA VAL A 99 -7.79 17.16 -0.14
C VAL A 99 -9.20 17.65 0.13
N THR A 100 -9.51 18.06 1.35
CA THR A 100 -10.82 18.61 1.71
C THR A 100 -11.16 19.84 0.86
N SER A 101 -10.22 20.78 0.71
CA SER A 101 -10.43 21.97 -0.13
C SER A 101 -10.59 21.63 -1.61
N PHE A 102 -9.82 20.66 -2.12
CA PHE A 102 -9.96 20.23 -3.51
C PHE A 102 -11.31 19.55 -3.79
N ILE A 103 -11.75 18.65 -2.89
CA ILE A 103 -13.06 18.00 -2.99
C ILE A 103 -14.19 19.04 -2.95
N ALA A 104 -14.10 20.02 -2.04
CA ALA A 104 -15.09 21.09 -1.95
C ALA A 104 -15.19 21.91 -3.26
N ALA A 105 -14.07 22.17 -3.94
CA ALA A 105 -14.08 22.86 -5.23
C ALA A 105 -14.76 22.02 -6.33
N ILE A 106 -14.52 20.70 -6.34
CA ILE A 106 -15.19 19.76 -7.25
C ILE A 106 -16.71 19.76 -7.00
N GLU A 107 -17.12 19.66 -5.74
CA GLU A 107 -18.53 19.64 -5.35
C GLU A 107 -19.25 20.97 -5.62
N ALA A 108 -18.57 22.11 -5.41
CA ALA A 108 -19.09 23.43 -5.75
C ALA A 108 -19.34 23.61 -7.25
N ALA A 109 -18.57 22.93 -8.10
CA ALA A 109 -18.83 22.84 -9.53
C ALA A 109 -19.94 21.82 -9.89
N GLY A 110 -20.60 21.21 -8.91
CA GLY A 110 -21.58 20.14 -9.09
C GLY A 110 -20.97 18.82 -9.55
N GLY A 111 -19.69 18.59 -9.26
CA GLY A 111 -19.03 17.30 -9.40
C GLY A 111 -19.32 16.38 -8.24
N SER A 112 -18.74 15.18 -8.27
CA SER A 112 -18.81 14.22 -7.17
C SER A 112 -17.49 13.48 -7.01
N VAL A 113 -17.18 13.09 -5.78
CA VAL A 113 -15.97 12.34 -5.42
C VAL A 113 -16.36 11.07 -4.67
N THR A 114 -15.83 9.93 -5.09
CA THR A 114 -15.91 8.66 -4.36
C THR A 114 -14.52 8.23 -3.92
N ILE A 115 -14.31 8.06 -2.61
CA ILE A 115 -13.01 7.70 -2.03
C ILE A 115 -12.93 6.18 -1.87
N SER A 116 -11.91 5.57 -2.48
CA SER A 116 -11.66 4.12 -2.35
C SER A 116 -10.51 3.78 -1.40
N ALA A 117 -9.58 4.72 -1.16
CA ALA A 117 -8.54 4.53 -0.14
C ALA A 117 -7.95 5.86 0.35
N THR A 118 -7.65 5.94 1.64
CA THR A 118 -6.78 6.96 2.26
C THR A 118 -5.61 6.26 2.92
N TYR A 119 -5.75 5.86 4.18
CA TYR A 119 -4.72 5.13 4.90
C TYR A 119 -4.77 3.63 4.59
N ARG A 120 -3.62 3.07 4.21
CA ARG A 120 -3.40 1.63 4.12
C ARG A 120 -2.58 1.19 5.34
N PRO A 121 -3.13 0.40 6.27
CA PRO A 121 -2.36 -0.12 7.39
C PRO A 121 -1.12 -0.91 6.91
N PRO A 122 0.03 -0.81 7.60
CA PRO A 122 1.22 -1.61 7.27
C PRO A 122 0.95 -3.11 7.18
N GLU A 123 0.02 -3.64 7.98
CA GLU A 123 -0.44 -5.03 7.95
C GLU A 123 -1.10 -5.36 6.61
N ARG A 124 -1.95 -4.47 6.11
CA ARG A 124 -2.58 -4.63 4.79
C ARG A 124 -1.53 -4.57 3.68
N ALA A 125 -0.61 -3.61 3.73
CA ALA A 125 0.47 -3.50 2.75
C ALA A 125 1.36 -4.75 2.72
N TYR A 126 1.71 -5.29 3.89
CA TYR A 126 2.42 -6.56 4.03
C TYR A 126 1.68 -7.73 3.37
N LEU A 127 0.38 -7.89 3.68
CA LEU A 127 -0.43 -8.98 3.11
C LEU A 127 -0.54 -8.87 1.58
N MET A 128 -0.78 -7.66 1.06
CA MET A 128 -0.87 -7.43 -0.38
C MET A 128 0.47 -7.68 -1.07
N HIS A 129 1.57 -7.16 -0.51
CA HIS A 129 2.92 -7.30 -1.06
C HIS A 129 3.30 -8.78 -1.20
N TYR A 130 3.22 -9.54 -0.11
CA TYR A 130 3.67 -10.93 -0.12
C TYR A 130 2.68 -11.89 -0.80
N ALA A 131 1.37 -11.59 -0.80
CA ALA A 131 0.43 -12.32 -1.65
C ALA A 131 0.80 -12.21 -3.13
N TRP A 132 1.17 -11.01 -3.59
CA TRP A 132 1.64 -10.80 -4.94
C TRP A 132 2.97 -11.51 -5.20
N ALA A 133 3.97 -11.30 -4.33
CA ALA A 133 5.29 -11.89 -4.49
C ALA A 133 5.23 -13.42 -4.62
N ILE A 134 4.42 -14.09 -3.79
CA ILE A 134 4.22 -15.54 -3.88
C ILE A 134 3.44 -15.93 -5.15
N ALA A 135 2.34 -15.24 -5.44
CA ALA A 135 1.41 -15.67 -6.50
C ALA A 135 1.86 -15.34 -7.92
N LYS A 136 2.66 -14.28 -8.09
CA LYS A 136 2.98 -13.70 -9.40
C LYS A 136 4.48 -13.67 -9.69
N ASP A 137 5.30 -13.48 -8.66
CA ASP A 137 6.74 -13.30 -8.86
C ASP A 137 7.57 -14.54 -8.46
N GLY A 138 6.94 -15.56 -7.86
CA GLY A 138 7.58 -16.83 -7.51
C GLY A 138 8.36 -16.82 -6.20
N ALA A 139 8.10 -15.86 -5.30
CA ALA A 139 8.69 -15.87 -3.97
C ALA A 139 8.33 -17.15 -3.20
N SER A 140 9.29 -17.71 -2.47
CA SER A 140 9.05 -18.90 -1.65
C SER A 140 8.15 -18.54 -0.47
N PRO A 141 7.03 -19.26 -0.24
CA PRO A 141 6.16 -19.00 0.91
C PRO A 141 6.87 -19.16 2.26
N ALA A 142 7.90 -20.02 2.32
CA ALA A 142 8.69 -20.27 3.53
C ALA A 142 9.76 -19.20 3.79
N SER A 143 10.08 -18.33 2.82
CA SER A 143 11.08 -17.27 2.99
C SER A 143 10.48 -15.93 3.38
N ILE A 144 9.16 -15.85 3.58
CA ILE A 144 8.51 -14.59 3.92
C ILE A 144 8.74 -14.27 5.40
N GLU A 145 9.34 -13.11 5.65
CA GLU A 145 9.57 -12.62 7.01
C GLU A 145 8.25 -12.42 7.75
N ALA A 146 8.17 -12.90 8.99
CA ALA A 146 6.99 -12.72 9.83
C ALA A 146 6.79 -11.23 10.18
N LYS A 147 5.53 -10.78 10.21
CA LYS A 147 5.17 -9.44 10.68
C LYS A 147 4.46 -9.52 12.03
N ALA A 148 5.00 -8.79 13.01
CA ALA A 148 4.39 -8.65 14.32
C ALA A 148 2.92 -8.19 14.20
N GLY A 149 2.03 -8.87 14.92
CA GLY A 149 0.58 -8.61 14.89
C GLY A 149 -0.17 -9.23 13.69
N VAL A 150 0.52 -9.94 12.79
CA VAL A 150 -0.07 -10.66 11.64
C VAL A 150 0.29 -12.14 11.75
N ASN A 151 -0.56 -12.91 12.44
CA ASN A 151 -0.35 -14.35 12.71
C ASN A 151 -0.67 -15.23 11.49
N ILE A 152 -0.10 -14.91 10.33
CA ILE A 152 -0.32 -15.62 9.08
C ILE A 152 0.75 -16.70 8.87
N ASP A 153 0.29 -17.88 8.47
CA ASP A 153 1.14 -18.94 7.94
C ASP A 153 1.17 -18.85 6.41
N TRP A 154 2.23 -18.26 5.87
CA TRP A 154 2.46 -18.24 4.42
C TRP A 154 2.86 -19.59 3.88
N ALA A 155 3.61 -20.40 4.64
CA ALA A 155 4.18 -21.66 4.20
C ALA A 155 3.20 -22.84 4.23
N HIS A 156 2.03 -22.65 4.84
CA HIS A 156 0.99 -23.68 4.99
C HIS A 156 1.56 -24.94 5.64
N LEU A 157 2.30 -24.81 6.75
CA LEU A 157 2.89 -25.98 7.39
C LEU A 157 1.81 -26.84 8.05
N ASP A 158 2.05 -28.15 8.09
CA ASP A 158 1.26 -29.11 8.86
C ASP A 158 1.79 -29.25 10.30
N ALA A 159 1.20 -30.18 11.06
CA ALA A 159 1.60 -30.43 12.45
C ALA A 159 3.04 -30.96 12.61
N THR A 160 3.65 -31.47 11.54
CA THR A 160 5.03 -31.96 11.51
C THR A 160 6.01 -30.88 11.02
N GLY A 161 5.50 -29.71 10.62
CA GLY A 161 6.29 -28.62 10.06
C GLY A 161 6.54 -28.74 8.56
N GLN A 162 5.88 -29.66 7.85
CA GLN A 162 6.00 -29.78 6.39
C GLN A 162 5.10 -28.78 5.68
N SER A 163 5.68 -28.05 4.71
CA SER A 163 4.99 -27.06 3.88
C SER A 163 4.18 -27.72 2.75
N ASP A 164 3.05 -27.12 2.39
CA ASP A 164 2.36 -27.34 1.10
C ASP A 164 2.50 -26.08 0.21
N PRO A 165 3.57 -25.98 -0.62
CA PRO A 165 3.80 -24.81 -1.47
C PRO A 165 2.69 -24.59 -2.49
N LYS A 166 2.04 -25.65 -2.97
CA LYS A 166 0.98 -25.55 -3.98
C LYS A 166 -0.28 -24.93 -3.36
N ALA A 167 -0.65 -25.35 -2.15
CA ALA A 167 -1.74 -24.72 -1.41
C ALA A 167 -1.42 -23.25 -1.07
N ALA A 168 -0.20 -22.96 -0.64
CA ALA A 168 0.26 -21.61 -0.33
C ALA A 168 0.15 -20.65 -1.53
N VAL A 169 0.63 -21.06 -2.71
CA VAL A 169 0.53 -20.26 -3.94
C VAL A 169 -0.92 -20.03 -4.37
N LYS A 170 -1.76 -21.07 -4.26
CA LYS A 170 -3.20 -20.95 -4.55
C LYS A 170 -3.89 -19.97 -3.59
N ALA A 171 -3.55 -20.02 -2.31
CA ALA A 171 -4.10 -19.13 -1.30
C ALA A 171 -3.64 -17.67 -1.49
N ALA A 172 -2.37 -17.45 -1.78
CA ALA A 172 -1.84 -16.13 -2.14
C ALA A 172 -2.54 -15.56 -3.39
N SER A 173 -2.79 -16.40 -4.41
CA SER A 173 -3.55 -16.01 -5.61
C SER A 173 -5.00 -15.62 -5.30
N ALA A 174 -5.62 -16.28 -4.33
CA ALA A 174 -6.95 -15.92 -3.84
C ALA A 174 -6.93 -14.57 -3.11
N MET A 175 -5.87 -14.26 -2.37
CA MET A 175 -5.69 -12.94 -1.75
C MET A 175 -5.47 -11.84 -2.79
N VAL A 176 -4.61 -12.05 -3.79
CA VAL A 176 -4.41 -11.11 -4.92
C VAL A 176 -5.74 -10.79 -5.62
N SER A 177 -6.54 -11.83 -5.88
CA SER A 177 -7.89 -11.67 -6.45
C SER A 177 -8.83 -10.92 -5.51
N GLY A 178 -8.84 -11.27 -4.22
CA GLY A 178 -9.69 -10.65 -3.22
C GLY A 178 -9.36 -9.18 -2.95
N TYR A 179 -8.10 -8.79 -3.12
CA TYR A 179 -7.65 -7.40 -3.08
C TYR A 179 -7.83 -6.65 -4.42
N ALA A 180 -8.28 -7.34 -5.48
CA ALA A 180 -8.40 -6.80 -6.83
C ALA A 180 -7.12 -6.13 -7.35
N MET A 181 -5.96 -6.73 -7.08
CA MET A 181 -4.66 -6.13 -7.41
C MET A 181 -4.34 -6.25 -8.91
N ALA A 182 -4.05 -5.12 -9.54
CA ALA A 182 -3.49 -5.06 -10.90
C ALA A 182 -1.95 -4.98 -10.91
N HIS A 183 -1.35 -4.50 -9.82
CA HIS A 183 0.08 -4.32 -9.65
C HIS A 183 0.52 -4.74 -8.23
N SER A 184 1.82 -5.01 -8.06
CA SER A 184 2.42 -5.30 -6.76
C SER A 184 2.25 -4.12 -5.79
N ALA A 185 1.86 -4.40 -4.54
CA ALA A 185 1.93 -3.41 -3.48
C ALA A 185 3.36 -3.29 -2.94
N VAL A 186 3.78 -2.08 -2.59
CA VAL A 186 5.03 -1.84 -1.85
C VAL A 186 4.74 -1.73 -0.34
N LEU A 187 5.70 -2.15 0.49
CA LEU A 187 5.55 -2.17 1.96
C LEU A 187 5.41 -0.76 2.56
N VAL A 188 6.14 0.21 2.00
CA VAL A 188 6.06 1.63 2.37
C VAL A 188 5.65 2.43 1.15
N SER A 189 4.48 3.05 1.22
CA SER A 189 3.87 3.87 0.16
C SER A 189 3.32 5.17 0.74
N ARG A 190 2.88 6.09 -0.13
CA ARG A 190 2.16 7.28 0.33
C ARG A 190 0.87 6.93 1.08
N HIS A 191 0.18 5.84 0.74
CA HIS A 191 -0.98 5.37 1.51
C HIS A 191 -0.61 4.92 2.93
N THR A 192 0.50 4.20 3.12
CA THR A 192 0.94 3.80 4.48
C THR A 192 1.47 4.99 5.28
N GLN A 193 1.94 6.03 4.59
CA GLN A 193 2.40 7.28 5.17
C GLN A 193 1.27 8.31 5.37
N LYS A 194 0.01 7.97 5.03
CA LYS A 194 -1.15 8.86 5.17
C LYS A 194 -1.10 10.11 4.25
N ARG A 195 -0.39 10.00 3.13
CA ARG A 195 -0.07 11.09 2.18
C ARG A 195 -0.67 10.87 0.79
N ALA A 196 -1.55 9.87 0.63
CA ALA A 196 -2.23 9.58 -0.63
C ALA A 196 -3.70 9.28 -0.42
N ILE A 197 -4.46 9.50 -1.49
CA ILE A 197 -5.87 9.20 -1.63
C ILE A 197 -6.13 8.59 -3.01
N ASP A 198 -6.83 7.47 -3.02
CA ASP A 198 -7.44 6.92 -4.23
C ASP A 198 -8.88 7.41 -4.30
N MET A 199 -9.22 8.14 -5.34
CA MET A 199 -10.56 8.67 -5.54
C MET A 199 -10.98 8.71 -7.00
N THR A 200 -12.27 8.47 -7.24
CA THR A 200 -12.93 8.66 -8.53
C THR A 200 -13.67 9.99 -8.52
N ILE A 201 -13.42 10.81 -9.53
CA ILE A 201 -14.06 12.12 -9.72
C ILE A 201 -14.95 12.06 -10.95
N SER A 202 -16.19 12.54 -10.84
CA SER A 202 -17.18 12.54 -11.92
C SER A 202 -17.99 13.84 -11.97
N GLY A 203 -18.71 14.06 -13.07
CA GLY A 203 -19.72 15.12 -13.16
C GLY A 203 -19.16 16.55 -13.33
N VAL A 204 -17.87 16.72 -13.57
CA VAL A 204 -17.22 18.03 -13.78
C VAL A 204 -16.88 18.36 -15.23
N VAL A 205 -16.90 17.38 -16.14
CA VAL A 205 -16.61 17.61 -17.57
C VAL A 205 -17.68 18.53 -18.16
N GLY A 206 -17.25 19.56 -18.89
CA GLY A 206 -18.09 20.63 -19.43
C GLY A 206 -18.36 21.77 -18.45
N LYS A 207 -17.77 21.75 -17.26
CA LYS A 207 -17.96 22.77 -16.21
C LYS A 207 -16.66 23.53 -15.92
N SER A 208 -16.73 24.48 -15.00
CA SER A 208 -15.56 25.15 -14.45
C SER A 208 -15.38 24.79 -12.98
N VAL A 209 -14.16 24.45 -12.59
CA VAL A 209 -13.76 24.19 -11.19
C VAL A 209 -12.77 25.28 -10.79
N ASN A 210 -12.95 25.86 -9.61
CA ASN A 210 -12.01 26.87 -9.13
C ASN A 210 -10.68 26.22 -8.72
N ASP A 211 -9.57 26.86 -9.05
CA ASP A 211 -8.27 26.56 -8.45
C ASP A 211 -8.15 27.17 -7.04
N ALA A 212 -7.04 26.89 -6.35
CA ALA A 212 -6.82 27.37 -4.98
C ALA A 212 -6.72 28.90 -4.86
N SER A 213 -6.53 29.64 -5.95
CA SER A 213 -6.57 31.11 -5.99
C SER A 213 -7.99 31.66 -6.18
N GLY A 214 -8.97 30.79 -6.44
CA GLY A 214 -10.35 31.14 -6.76
C GLY A 214 -10.59 31.37 -8.26
N LYS A 215 -9.60 31.12 -9.12
CA LYS A 215 -9.77 31.27 -10.57
C LYS A 215 -10.54 30.09 -11.14
N ALA A 216 -11.61 30.37 -11.88
CA ALA A 216 -12.38 29.36 -12.59
C ALA A 216 -11.56 28.73 -13.73
N MET A 217 -11.38 27.41 -13.67
CA MET A 217 -10.65 26.62 -14.66
C MET A 217 -11.63 25.73 -15.44
N PRO A 218 -11.72 25.87 -16.78
CA PRO A 218 -12.60 25.03 -17.58
C PRO A 218 -12.11 23.58 -17.61
N ILE A 219 -13.04 22.63 -17.49
CA ILE A 219 -12.77 21.20 -17.47
C ILE A 219 -13.37 20.56 -18.73
N HIS A 220 -12.54 20.34 -19.75
CA HIS A 220 -12.92 19.65 -20.98
C HIS A 220 -12.73 18.13 -20.85
N SER A 221 -11.83 17.71 -19.97
CA SER A 221 -11.56 16.31 -19.63
C SER A 221 -11.09 16.19 -18.18
N LEU A 222 -11.10 14.99 -17.60
CA LEU A 222 -10.58 14.78 -16.25
C LEU A 222 -9.09 15.14 -16.10
N LYS A 223 -8.32 15.17 -17.20
CA LYS A 223 -6.91 15.59 -17.15
C LYS A 223 -6.76 17.06 -16.77
N ASP A 224 -7.77 17.89 -17.03
CA ASP A 224 -7.75 19.31 -16.67
C ASP A 224 -7.84 19.54 -15.16
N LEU A 225 -8.24 18.51 -14.40
CA LEU A 225 -8.18 18.54 -12.93
C LEU A 225 -6.75 18.42 -12.40
N ASN A 226 -5.78 17.93 -13.18
CA ASN A 226 -4.40 17.76 -12.70
C ASN A 226 -3.77 19.09 -12.24
N PRO A 227 -3.78 20.18 -13.05
CA PRO A 227 -3.30 21.48 -12.58
C PRO A 227 -4.18 22.07 -11.47
N VAL A 228 -5.50 21.81 -11.46
CA VAL A 228 -6.41 22.27 -10.40
C VAL A 228 -6.07 21.62 -9.05
N GLY A 229 -5.99 20.29 -8.99
CA GLY A 229 -5.59 19.55 -7.79
C GLY A 229 -4.20 19.97 -7.32
N LYS A 230 -3.24 20.12 -8.24
CA LYS A 230 -1.89 20.60 -7.91
C LYS A 230 -1.92 21.97 -7.23
N SER A 231 -2.82 22.87 -7.63
CA SER A 231 -2.96 24.18 -6.97
C SER A 231 -3.38 24.08 -5.49
N TYR A 232 -4.09 23.01 -5.11
CA TYR A 232 -4.46 22.69 -3.72
C TYR A 232 -3.39 21.88 -2.97
N GLY A 233 -2.32 21.45 -3.64
CA GLY A 233 -1.35 20.50 -3.07
C GLY A 233 -1.77 19.02 -3.18
N VAL A 234 -2.69 18.70 -4.09
CA VAL A 234 -3.18 17.34 -4.37
C VAL A 234 -2.77 16.94 -5.79
N ILE A 235 -1.66 16.22 -5.91
CA ILE A 235 -0.96 15.97 -7.17
C ILE A 235 -1.36 14.61 -7.73
N LYS A 236 -1.78 14.59 -9.00
CA LYS A 236 -2.17 13.37 -9.71
C LYS A 236 -0.96 12.51 -10.07
N LEU A 237 -0.98 11.23 -9.73
CA LEU A 237 -0.16 10.23 -10.42
C LEU A 237 -0.84 9.83 -11.72
N VAL A 238 -0.25 10.17 -12.87
CA VAL A 238 -0.91 10.01 -14.18
C VAL A 238 -1.02 8.54 -14.61
N SER A 239 -0.05 7.70 -14.23
CA SER A 239 -0.03 6.27 -14.57
C SER A 239 -1.04 5.44 -13.77
N ASP A 240 -1.54 5.96 -12.65
CA ASP A 240 -2.49 5.29 -11.78
C ASP A 240 -3.74 6.16 -11.60
N ALA A 241 -4.76 5.89 -12.41
CA ALA A 241 -5.93 6.75 -12.57
C ALA A 241 -6.64 7.18 -11.26
N PRO A 242 -6.86 6.33 -10.25
CA PRO A 242 -7.43 6.77 -8.98
C PRO A 242 -6.48 7.57 -8.07
N HIS A 243 -5.15 7.43 -8.22
CA HIS A 243 -4.20 7.86 -7.20
C HIS A 243 -3.84 9.35 -7.23
N TRP A 244 -3.91 10.00 -6.07
CA TRP A 244 -3.44 11.36 -5.83
C TRP A 244 -2.63 11.40 -4.52
N SER A 245 -1.60 12.22 -4.46
CA SER A 245 -0.76 12.37 -3.27
C SER A 245 -0.25 13.80 -3.12
N ASP A 246 0.44 14.10 -2.03
CA ASP A 246 1.03 15.42 -1.82
C ASP A 246 2.28 15.68 -2.68
N ASP A 247 2.85 14.65 -3.31
CA ASP A 247 4.03 14.75 -4.18
C ASP A 247 3.88 14.08 -5.55
N GLY A 248 2.74 13.47 -5.86
CA GLY A 248 2.44 12.88 -7.16
C GLY A 248 3.02 11.48 -7.38
N HIS A 249 3.52 10.84 -6.32
CA HIS A 249 4.00 9.46 -6.27
C HIS A 249 3.08 8.54 -5.48
#